data_AF-A0A151ICY3-F1
#
_entry.id   AF-A0A151ICY3-F1
#
_cell.length_a   1.000
_cell.length_b   1.000
_cell.length_c   1.000
_cell.angle_alpha   90.00
_cell.angle_beta   90.00
_cell.angle_gamma   90.00
#
_symmetry.space_group_name_H-M   'P 1'
#
loop_
_entity.id
_entity.type
_entity.pdbx_description
1 polymer ?
#
loop_
_entity_poly.entity_id
_entity_poly.type
_entity_poly.pdbx_seq_one_letter_code
_entity_poly.pdbx_strand_id
1 'polypeptide(L)'
;RDESPTRSEIQQRLGTNLAQVLFDYSHQEAVTLLDSVPAKLSQQLCCISEDSQLKADAIGTWAEKQKNLKSYLHSDILALGEEELKKFQTEIEVITQKKMKDEFAEECRILEAEKRFAIRCNADEIHSKYEEYFKAAQQELAEKLQVELMDTDVKRNKELQEAITKVQMDTTRDVLRKIRPQMNWVVTSLYNELEQTRRAQKEKMIIEFNSIMRKQHLKFDAIITEIERKKMEELHIQRHELETRNVMNIFYTFFLEGLRNSLQLQAINKHFEEKIKSLHELIAKQEKTMNTMREKITKYRSKNKVLQEKIDALTKEFQKFINFAFNTLPEHADFLLPLDLLSVNSTNEEDR
;
A
#
# COMPACT_ATOMS: atom_id res chain seq x y z
N ARG A 1 5.00 122.69 -26.50
CA ARG A 1 5.11 122.42 -27.95
C ARG A 1 6.19 121.38 -28.06
N ASP A 2 5.80 120.13 -28.31
CA ASP A 2 6.74 119.02 -28.50
C ASP A 2 7.35 119.14 -29.90
N GLU A 3 8.66 119.34 -29.95
CA GLU A 3 9.42 119.36 -31.21
C GLU A 3 9.49 117.94 -31.76
N SER A 4 9.07 117.76 -33.01
CA SER A 4 9.18 116.48 -33.71
C SER A 4 10.66 116.17 -33.95
N PRO A 5 11.12 114.93 -33.70
CA PRO A 5 12.53 114.57 -33.82
C PRO A 5 13.02 114.74 -35.25
N THR A 6 14.21 115.31 -35.43
CA THR A 6 14.79 115.54 -36.76
C THR A 6 15.34 114.24 -37.37
N ARG A 7 15.45 114.19 -38.71
CA ARG A 7 15.98 113.03 -39.45
C ARG A 7 17.34 112.55 -38.93
N SER A 8 18.19 113.48 -38.53
CA SER A 8 19.53 113.22 -37.95
C SER A 8 19.46 112.52 -36.59
N GLU A 9 18.51 112.88 -35.73
CA GLU A 9 18.33 112.28 -34.39
C GLU A 9 17.81 110.85 -34.48
N ILE A 10 16.90 110.59 -35.42
CA ILE A 10 16.37 109.25 -35.71
C ILE A 10 17.50 108.34 -36.21
N GLN A 11 18.35 108.85 -37.11
CA GLN A 11 19.48 108.10 -37.67
C GLN A 11 20.56 107.78 -36.62
N GLN A 12 20.78 108.69 -35.67
CA GLN A 12 21.74 108.50 -34.58
C GLN A 12 21.25 107.50 -33.51
N ARG A 13 19.94 107.39 -33.29
CA ARG A 13 19.34 106.51 -32.28
C ARG A 13 19.07 105.08 -32.78
N LEU A 14 18.67 104.92 -34.04
CA LEU A 14 18.28 103.63 -34.62
C LEU A 14 19.37 102.99 -35.49
N GLY A 15 20.41 103.75 -35.83
CA GLY A 15 21.47 103.30 -36.73
C GLY A 15 21.07 103.41 -38.21
N THR A 16 22.07 103.64 -39.07
CA THR A 16 21.90 104.07 -40.46
C THR A 16 20.99 103.14 -41.29
N ASN A 17 21.11 101.83 -41.08
CA ASN A 17 20.37 100.82 -41.87
C ASN A 17 18.89 100.74 -41.48
N LEU A 18 18.58 100.82 -40.17
CA LEU A 18 17.21 100.68 -39.68
C LEU A 18 16.41 101.97 -39.91
N ALA A 19 17.07 103.13 -39.78
CA ALA A 19 16.48 104.42 -40.10
C ALA A 19 16.12 104.53 -41.60
N GLN A 20 16.95 103.98 -42.49
CA GLN A 20 16.69 104.00 -43.93
C GLN A 20 15.44 103.20 -44.31
N VAL A 21 15.26 101.99 -43.76
CA VAL A 21 14.04 101.18 -43.98
C VAL A 21 12.79 101.93 -43.50
N LEU A 22 12.91 102.66 -42.38
CA LEU A 22 11.80 103.43 -41.83
C LEU A 22 11.43 104.62 -42.75
N PHE A 23 12.41 105.30 -43.35
CA PHE A 23 12.16 106.36 -44.34
C PHE A 23 11.61 105.83 -45.67
N ASP A 24 12.09 104.67 -46.13
CA ASP A 24 11.70 104.08 -47.41
C ASP A 24 10.26 103.53 -47.41
N TYR A 25 9.73 103.19 -46.22
CA TYR A 25 8.35 102.69 -46.03
C TYR A 25 7.39 103.73 -45.41
N SER A 26 7.84 104.96 -45.19
CA SER A 26 7.00 106.04 -44.67
C SER A 26 6.26 106.80 -45.77
N HIS A 27 5.08 107.33 -45.45
CA HIS A 27 4.27 108.12 -46.40
C HIS A 27 5.01 109.44 -46.76
N GLN A 28 4.97 109.85 -48.02
CA GLN A 28 5.73 110.99 -48.57
C GLN A 28 5.56 112.30 -47.76
N GLU A 29 4.36 112.53 -47.21
CA GLU A 29 4.03 113.71 -46.39
C GLU A 29 4.68 113.69 -44.99
N ALA A 30 4.94 112.50 -44.43
CA ALA A 30 5.65 112.36 -43.15
C ALA A 30 7.15 112.65 -43.29
N VAL A 31 7.72 112.41 -44.48
CA VAL A 31 9.13 112.71 -44.78
C VAL A 31 9.34 114.22 -44.93
N THR A 32 8.40 114.94 -45.53
CA THR A 32 8.48 116.41 -45.70
C THR A 32 8.40 117.21 -44.40
N LEU A 33 7.82 116.64 -43.33
CA LEU A 33 7.79 117.28 -42.01
C LEU A 33 9.15 117.23 -41.28
N LEU A 34 10.01 116.27 -41.62
CA LEU A 34 11.29 116.02 -40.96
C LEU A 34 12.45 116.89 -41.49
N ASP A 35 12.27 117.56 -42.64
CA ASP A 35 13.31 118.35 -43.35
C ASP A 35 13.16 119.88 -43.15
N SER A 36 12.37 120.34 -42.17
CA SER A 36 12.19 121.77 -41.90
C SER A 36 13.31 122.35 -41.00
N VAL A 37 14.31 122.97 -41.64
CA VAL A 37 15.39 123.75 -41.00
C VAL A 37 14.84 125.09 -40.47
N PRO A 38 15.24 125.56 -39.27
CA PRO A 38 14.67 126.75 -38.66
C PRO A 38 15.18 128.05 -39.32
N ALA A 39 14.27 128.89 -39.80
CA ALA A 39 14.59 130.22 -40.29
C ALA A 39 14.83 131.19 -39.12
N LYS A 40 16.02 131.81 -39.14
CA LYS A 40 16.50 132.83 -38.20
C LYS A 40 15.64 134.09 -38.19
N LEU A 41 15.38 134.56 -36.97
CA LEU A 41 15.50 135.96 -36.49
C LEU A 41 15.59 137.07 -37.54
N SER A 42 14.55 137.91 -37.59
CA SER A 42 14.73 139.35 -37.79
C SER A 42 13.74 140.12 -36.90
N GLN A 43 14.23 141.23 -36.39
CA GLN A 43 13.84 141.93 -35.17
C GLN A 43 13.43 143.35 -35.58
N GLN A 44 12.18 143.77 -35.37
CA GLN A 44 11.88 145.21 -35.29
C GLN A 44 10.52 145.54 -34.62
N LEU A 45 10.62 145.90 -33.33
CA LEU A 45 10.01 147.03 -32.61
C LEU A 45 8.54 147.46 -32.83
N CYS A 46 7.74 147.24 -31.78
CA CYS A 46 6.95 148.19 -30.97
C CYS A 46 6.22 149.42 -31.60
N CYS A 47 4.89 149.42 -31.35
CA CYS A 47 4.07 150.45 -30.66
C CYS A 47 3.39 151.63 -31.41
N ILE A 48 2.04 151.63 -31.29
CA ILE A 48 1.12 152.69 -30.78
C ILE A 48 0.73 153.90 -31.67
N SER A 49 -0.58 153.95 -31.97
CA SER A 49 -1.61 155.00 -31.77
C SER A 49 -1.52 156.44 -32.35
N GLU A 50 -2.68 156.80 -32.93
CA GLU A 50 -3.46 158.05 -32.85
C GLU A 50 -3.10 159.37 -33.56
N ASP A 51 -4.11 159.80 -34.33
CA ASP A 51 -4.75 161.11 -34.43
C ASP A 51 -4.09 162.33 -35.11
N SER A 52 -4.79 162.74 -36.17
CA SER A 52 -5.33 164.09 -36.46
C SER A 52 -4.40 165.32 -36.43
N GLN A 53 -4.38 166.09 -37.52
CA GLN A 53 -4.91 167.47 -37.49
C GLN A 53 -5.03 168.15 -38.86
N LEU A 54 -6.02 169.05 -38.85
CA LEU A 54 -6.59 169.91 -39.88
C LEU A 54 -5.69 171.08 -40.36
N LYS A 55 -5.98 171.61 -41.55
CA LYS A 55 -6.29 173.03 -41.88
C LYS A 55 -6.43 173.18 -43.41
N ALA A 56 -7.58 173.58 -43.99
CA ALA A 56 -8.33 174.85 -43.96
C ALA A 56 -7.97 175.78 -45.14
N ASP A 57 -9.02 176.11 -45.91
CA ASP A 57 -9.27 177.30 -46.78
C ASP A 57 -9.88 176.87 -48.13
N ALA A 58 -10.90 177.48 -48.72
CA ALA A 58 -11.79 178.56 -48.33
C ALA A 58 -13.02 178.57 -49.28
N ILE A 59 -14.19 178.93 -48.72
CA ILE A 59 -15.33 179.65 -49.33
C ILE A 59 -16.20 178.94 -50.39
N GLY A 60 -17.48 178.72 -50.03
CA GLY A 60 -18.61 178.81 -50.98
C GLY A 60 -19.81 177.88 -50.75
N THR A 61 -20.94 178.44 -50.28
CA THR A 61 -22.33 178.07 -50.63
C THR A 61 -23.07 176.88 -49.94
N TRP A 62 -23.40 177.09 -48.65
CA TRP A 62 -24.61 176.77 -47.84
C TRP A 62 -25.75 175.77 -48.20
N ALA A 63 -25.68 174.88 -49.21
CA ALA A 63 -26.80 173.96 -49.53
C ALA A 63 -26.58 172.45 -49.21
N GLU A 64 -25.39 172.03 -48.73
CA GLU A 64 -25.04 170.59 -48.54
C GLU A 64 -25.22 170.04 -47.10
N LYS A 65 -25.47 170.89 -46.10
CA LYS A 65 -25.42 170.49 -44.68
C LYS A 65 -26.53 169.53 -44.21
N GLN A 66 -27.59 169.30 -44.98
CA GLN A 66 -28.72 168.44 -44.56
C GLN A 66 -28.59 166.95 -44.97
N LYS A 67 -27.77 166.61 -45.97
CA LYS A 67 -27.52 165.21 -46.37
C LYS A 67 -26.54 164.48 -45.44
N ASN A 68 -25.59 165.20 -44.85
CA ASN A 68 -24.51 164.59 -44.09
C ASN A 68 -24.98 163.98 -42.75
N LEU A 69 -25.93 164.62 -42.05
CA LEU A 69 -26.41 164.13 -40.74
C LEU A 69 -27.16 162.79 -40.81
N LYS A 70 -27.88 162.52 -41.89
CA LYS A 70 -28.64 161.27 -42.07
C LYS A 70 -27.72 160.06 -42.38
N SER A 71 -26.53 160.32 -42.93
CA SER A 71 -25.54 159.28 -43.23
C SER A 71 -24.80 158.78 -41.98
N TYR A 72 -24.49 159.67 -41.03
CA TYR A 72 -23.81 159.31 -39.78
C TYR A 72 -24.68 158.41 -38.89
N LEU A 73 -25.98 158.71 -38.74
CA LEU A 73 -26.88 157.89 -37.92
C LEU A 73 -27.10 156.47 -38.47
N HIS A 74 -27.05 156.29 -39.80
CA HIS A 74 -27.19 154.97 -40.41
C HIS A 74 -25.91 154.13 -40.26
N SER A 75 -24.74 154.78 -40.32
CA SER A 75 -23.43 154.17 -40.07
C SER A 75 -23.33 153.60 -38.64
N ASP A 76 -23.81 154.35 -37.64
CA ASP A 76 -23.73 153.94 -36.24
C ASP A 76 -24.63 152.73 -35.92
N ILE A 77 -25.82 152.66 -36.51
CA ILE A 77 -26.73 151.51 -36.34
C ILE A 77 -26.16 150.26 -37.02
N LEU A 78 -25.53 150.41 -38.18
CA LEU A 78 -24.87 149.29 -38.88
C LEU A 78 -23.66 148.78 -38.09
N ALA A 79 -22.86 149.68 -37.50
CA ALA A 79 -21.72 149.30 -36.67
C ALA A 79 -22.16 148.53 -35.40
N LEU A 80 -23.23 148.98 -34.73
CA LEU A 80 -23.84 148.26 -33.60
C LEU A 80 -24.38 146.89 -34.01
N GLY A 81 -25.05 146.80 -35.16
CA GLY A 81 -25.52 145.53 -35.71
C GLY A 81 -24.37 144.57 -36.06
N GLU A 82 -23.26 145.10 -36.58
CA GLU A 82 -22.07 144.31 -36.91
C GLU A 82 -21.32 143.84 -35.67
N GLU A 83 -21.24 144.67 -34.63
CA GLU A 83 -20.63 144.28 -33.34
C GLU A 83 -21.45 143.17 -32.66
N GLU A 84 -22.77 143.30 -32.63
CA GLU A 84 -23.65 142.30 -32.01
C GLU A 84 -23.69 140.99 -32.82
N LEU A 85 -23.65 141.09 -34.16
CA LEU A 85 -23.50 139.92 -35.04
C LEU A 85 -22.17 139.20 -34.80
N LYS A 86 -21.06 139.94 -34.63
CA LYS A 86 -19.74 139.36 -34.31
C LYS A 86 -19.74 138.68 -32.95
N LYS A 87 -20.39 139.27 -31.93
CA LYS A 87 -20.54 138.63 -30.61
C LYS A 87 -21.35 137.34 -30.72
N PHE A 88 -22.47 137.36 -31.42
CA PHE A 88 -23.31 136.18 -31.60
C PHE A 88 -22.61 135.09 -32.41
N GLN A 89 -21.84 135.46 -33.45
CA GLN A 89 -20.99 134.53 -34.20
C GLN A 89 -19.92 133.90 -33.31
N THR A 90 -19.22 134.70 -32.51
CA THR A 90 -18.18 134.22 -31.59
C THR A 90 -18.78 133.30 -30.53
N GLU A 91 -19.95 133.63 -29.99
CA GLU A 91 -20.66 132.79 -29.01
C GLU A 91 -21.11 131.47 -29.63
N ILE A 92 -21.69 131.49 -30.84
CA ILE A 92 -22.02 130.28 -31.59
C ILE A 92 -20.77 129.43 -31.88
N GLU A 93 -19.67 130.04 -32.30
CA GLU A 93 -18.41 129.33 -32.55
C GLU A 93 -17.87 128.69 -31.28
N VAL A 94 -17.85 129.40 -30.15
CA VAL A 94 -17.40 128.86 -28.86
C VAL A 94 -18.30 127.71 -28.39
N ILE A 95 -19.62 127.85 -28.49
CA ILE A 95 -20.58 126.80 -28.14
C ILE A 95 -20.39 125.58 -29.04
N THR A 96 -20.27 125.79 -30.35
CA THR A 96 -20.10 124.72 -31.33
C THR A 96 -18.76 124.00 -31.14
N GLN A 97 -17.68 124.75 -30.92
CA GLN A 97 -16.35 124.19 -30.67
C GLN A 97 -16.28 123.44 -29.34
N LYS A 98 -16.97 123.93 -28.30
CA LYS A 98 -17.11 123.21 -27.03
C LYS A 98 -17.89 121.91 -27.23
N LYS A 99 -19.03 121.95 -27.94
CA LYS A 99 -19.84 120.77 -28.24
C LYS A 99 -19.05 119.72 -29.03
N MET A 100 -18.31 120.13 -30.07
CA MET A 100 -17.44 119.24 -30.83
C MET A 100 -16.33 118.61 -29.97
N LYS A 101 -15.73 119.38 -29.05
CA LYS A 101 -14.73 118.85 -28.11
C LYS A 101 -15.32 117.85 -27.13
N ASP A 102 -16.51 118.14 -26.61
CA ASP A 102 -17.21 117.26 -25.67
C ASP A 102 -17.66 115.96 -26.36
N GLU A 103 -18.22 116.05 -27.58
CA GLU A 103 -18.55 114.89 -28.43
C GLU A 103 -17.30 114.06 -28.74
N PHE A 104 -16.19 114.69 -29.15
CA PHE A 104 -14.93 114.00 -29.41
C PHE A 104 -14.36 113.32 -28.16
N ALA A 105 -14.43 113.96 -27.00
CA ALA A 105 -13.98 113.38 -25.74
C ALA A 105 -14.83 112.17 -25.33
N GLU A 106 -16.14 112.21 -25.59
CA GLU A 106 -17.04 111.08 -25.32
C GLU A 106 -16.78 109.92 -26.28
N GLU A 107 -16.60 110.19 -27.57
CA GLU A 107 -16.19 109.18 -28.57
C GLU A 107 -14.87 108.50 -28.16
N CYS A 108 -13.88 109.28 -27.69
CA CYS A 108 -12.62 108.75 -27.18
C CYS A 108 -12.81 107.83 -25.97
N ARG A 109 -13.70 108.19 -25.04
CA ARG A 109 -14.00 107.35 -23.87
C ARG A 109 -14.70 106.06 -24.26
N ILE A 110 -15.65 106.12 -25.19
CA ILE A 110 -16.36 104.95 -25.72
C ILE A 110 -15.35 104.01 -26.39
N LEU A 111 -14.50 104.52 -27.26
CA LEU A 111 -13.47 103.72 -27.95
C LEU A 111 -12.47 103.10 -26.96
N GLU A 112 -12.10 103.82 -25.91
CA GLU A 112 -11.23 103.26 -24.85
C GLU A 112 -11.95 102.18 -24.04
N ALA A 113 -13.24 102.34 -23.74
CA ALA A 113 -14.05 101.34 -23.06
C ALA A 113 -14.23 100.07 -23.91
N GLU A 114 -14.48 100.22 -25.21
CA GLU A 114 -14.57 99.12 -26.18
C GLU A 114 -13.24 98.36 -26.28
N LYS A 115 -12.11 99.06 -26.38
CA LYS A 115 -10.78 98.45 -26.36
C LYS A 115 -10.57 97.63 -25.08
N ARG A 116 -10.90 98.19 -23.90
CA ARG A 116 -10.79 97.47 -22.62
C ARG A 116 -11.73 96.27 -22.54
N PHE A 117 -12.93 96.37 -23.12
CA PHE A 117 -13.87 95.26 -23.21
C PHE A 117 -13.33 94.13 -24.09
N ALA A 118 -12.86 94.44 -25.31
CA ALA A 118 -12.26 93.47 -26.21
C ALA A 118 -11.03 92.76 -25.62
N ILE A 119 -10.16 93.51 -24.93
CA ILE A 119 -9.00 92.92 -24.22
C ILE A 119 -9.46 91.94 -23.13
N ARG A 120 -10.48 92.29 -22.35
CA ARG A 120 -11.03 91.41 -21.31
C ARG A 120 -11.64 90.14 -21.90
N CYS A 121 -12.50 90.27 -22.91
CA CYS A 121 -13.10 89.11 -23.57
C CYS A 121 -12.04 88.16 -24.14
N ASN A 122 -10.99 88.69 -24.79
CA ASN A 122 -9.90 87.87 -25.31
C ASN A 122 -9.09 87.21 -24.18
N ALA A 123 -8.83 87.92 -23.07
CA ALA A 123 -8.14 87.35 -21.92
C ALA A 123 -8.94 86.19 -21.28
N ASP A 124 -10.26 86.36 -21.15
CA ASP A 124 -11.18 85.34 -20.62
C ASP A 124 -11.26 84.13 -21.56
N GLU A 125 -11.32 84.34 -22.88
CA GLU A 125 -11.32 83.25 -23.85
C GLU A 125 -10.00 82.45 -23.81
N ILE A 126 -8.86 83.15 -23.70
CA ILE A 126 -7.56 82.52 -23.53
C ILE A 126 -7.51 81.72 -22.21
N HIS A 127 -7.99 82.29 -21.10
CA HIS A 127 -8.03 81.59 -19.81
C HIS A 127 -8.90 80.34 -19.89
N SER A 128 -10.09 80.43 -20.49
CA SER A 128 -11.00 79.29 -20.65
C SER A 128 -10.34 78.17 -21.45
N LYS A 129 -9.68 78.50 -22.58
CA LYS A 129 -8.95 77.52 -23.40
C LYS A 129 -7.83 76.84 -22.62
N TYR A 130 -7.01 77.59 -21.88
CA TYR A 130 -5.93 77.00 -21.08
C TYR A 130 -6.47 76.18 -19.91
N GLU A 131 -7.57 76.60 -19.28
CA GLU A 131 -8.18 75.83 -18.20
C GLU A 131 -8.74 74.49 -18.70
N GLU A 132 -9.33 74.45 -19.89
CA GLU A 132 -9.72 73.20 -20.56
C GLU A 132 -8.52 72.30 -20.84
N TYR A 133 -7.42 72.86 -21.36
CA TYR A 133 -6.17 72.10 -21.56
C TYR A 133 -5.61 71.56 -20.25
N PHE A 134 -5.62 72.35 -19.18
CA PHE A 134 -5.17 71.89 -17.85
C PHE A 134 -6.05 70.78 -17.31
N LYS A 135 -7.38 70.87 -17.43
CA LYS A 135 -8.31 69.82 -17.02
C LYS A 135 -8.09 68.54 -17.82
N ALA A 136 -7.94 68.65 -19.14
CA ALA A 136 -7.67 67.50 -20.00
C ALA A 136 -6.33 66.82 -19.65
N ALA A 137 -5.27 67.60 -19.45
CA ALA A 137 -3.96 67.08 -19.07
C ALA A 137 -3.97 66.43 -17.68
N GLN A 138 -4.70 67.00 -16.70
CA GLN A 138 -4.88 66.40 -15.38
C GLN A 138 -5.62 65.07 -15.46
N GLN A 139 -6.67 64.99 -16.28
CA GLN A 139 -7.43 63.76 -16.45
C GLN A 139 -6.61 62.68 -17.15
N GLU A 140 -5.88 63.02 -18.23
CA GLU A 140 -4.99 62.09 -18.91
C GLU A 140 -3.89 61.55 -17.96
N LEU A 141 -3.32 62.42 -17.13
CA LEU A 141 -2.33 62.01 -16.12
C LEU A 141 -2.95 61.07 -15.08
N ALA A 142 -4.15 61.36 -14.60
CA ALA A 142 -4.86 60.53 -13.63
C ALA A 142 -5.18 59.13 -14.21
N GLU A 143 -5.64 59.07 -15.46
CA GLU A 143 -5.91 57.81 -16.16
C GLU A 143 -4.63 56.98 -16.34
N LYS A 144 -3.53 57.60 -16.78
CA LYS A 144 -2.23 56.91 -16.92
C LYS A 144 -1.69 56.40 -15.58
N LEU A 145 -1.75 57.22 -14.54
CA LEU A 145 -1.37 56.82 -13.18
C LEU A 145 -2.20 55.64 -12.71
N GLN A 146 -3.51 55.65 -12.96
CA GLN A 146 -4.39 54.55 -12.55
C GLN A 146 -4.06 53.24 -13.27
N VAL A 147 -3.76 53.29 -14.57
CA VAL A 147 -3.31 52.11 -15.34
C VAL A 147 -1.98 51.58 -14.80
N GLU A 148 -0.98 52.44 -14.59
CA GLU A 148 0.32 52.02 -14.01
C GLU A 148 0.17 51.43 -12.59
N LEU A 149 -0.73 51.99 -11.78
CA LEU A 149 -1.04 51.47 -10.44
C LEU A 149 -1.65 50.08 -10.51
N MET A 150 -2.60 49.84 -11.43
CA MET A 150 -3.19 48.52 -11.63
C MET A 150 -2.16 47.51 -12.14
N ASP A 151 -1.31 47.89 -13.10
CA ASP A 151 -0.27 47.01 -13.65
C ASP A 151 0.77 46.62 -12.60
N THR A 152 1.21 47.60 -11.78
CA THR A 152 2.13 47.35 -10.67
C THR A 152 1.51 46.46 -9.60
N ASP A 153 0.23 46.65 -9.26
CA ASP A 153 -0.49 45.77 -8.33
C ASP A 153 -0.64 44.34 -8.85
N VAL A 154 -0.97 44.17 -10.13
CA VAL A 154 -1.06 42.84 -10.77
C VAL A 154 0.30 42.15 -10.73
N LYS A 155 1.38 42.86 -11.06
CA LYS A 155 2.74 42.31 -11.02
C LYS A 155 3.14 41.91 -9.59
N ARG A 156 2.90 42.78 -8.61
CA ARG A 156 3.16 42.52 -7.20
C ARG A 156 2.39 41.31 -6.69
N ASN A 157 1.11 41.19 -7.04
CA ASN A 157 0.27 40.06 -6.64
C ASN A 157 0.75 38.75 -7.25
N LYS A 158 1.21 38.77 -8.51
CA LYS A 158 1.81 37.60 -9.17
C LYS A 158 3.10 37.17 -8.47
N GLU A 159 4.02 38.09 -8.22
CA GLU A 159 5.28 37.81 -7.50
C GLU A 159 5.02 37.28 -6.08
N LEU A 160 4.03 37.86 -5.38
CA LEU A 160 3.62 37.40 -4.06
C LEU A 160 3.04 35.97 -4.11
N GLN A 161 2.19 35.65 -5.09
CA GLN A 161 1.67 34.29 -5.27
C GLN A 161 2.80 33.29 -5.55
N GLU A 162 3.72 33.62 -6.46
CA GLU A 162 4.86 32.76 -6.77
C GLU A 162 5.72 32.49 -5.52
N ALA A 163 5.99 33.53 -4.72
CA ALA A 163 6.71 33.38 -3.46
C ALA A 163 5.96 32.52 -2.43
N ILE A 164 4.65 32.72 -2.27
CA ILE A 164 3.81 31.91 -1.37
C ILE A 164 3.83 30.44 -1.81
N THR A 165 3.61 30.15 -3.09
CA THR A 165 3.60 28.78 -3.61
C THR A 165 4.95 28.10 -3.40
N LYS A 166 6.06 28.82 -3.64
CA LYS A 166 7.41 28.30 -3.41
C LYS A 166 7.64 27.94 -1.94
N VAL A 167 7.31 28.85 -1.02
CA VAL A 167 7.45 28.60 0.43
C VAL A 167 6.59 27.42 0.87
N GLN A 168 5.36 27.29 0.36
CA GLN A 168 4.48 26.16 0.66
C GLN A 168 5.06 24.83 0.17
N MET A 169 5.60 24.79 -1.06
CA MET A 169 6.24 23.61 -1.62
C MET A 169 7.48 23.20 -0.81
N ASP A 170 8.35 24.16 -0.49
CA ASP A 170 9.57 23.91 0.29
C ASP A 170 9.26 23.43 1.71
N THR A 171 8.26 24.04 2.35
CA THR A 171 7.80 23.64 3.69
C THR A 171 7.22 22.22 3.65
N THR A 172 6.36 21.91 2.68
CA THR A 172 5.78 20.57 2.51
C THR A 172 6.86 19.53 2.29
N ARG A 173 7.86 19.85 1.45
CA ARG A 173 9.00 18.96 1.18
C ARG A 173 9.83 18.71 2.43
N ASP A 174 10.12 19.73 3.25
CA ASP A 174 10.91 19.57 4.47
C ASP A 174 10.14 18.77 5.55
N VAL A 175 8.85 19.03 5.71
CA VAL A 175 7.97 18.26 6.60
C VAL A 175 7.93 16.79 6.18
N LEU A 176 7.71 16.51 4.88
CA LEU A 176 7.72 15.13 4.37
C LEU A 176 9.10 14.46 4.55
N ARG A 177 10.20 15.20 4.38
CA ARG A 177 11.56 14.70 4.59
C ARG A 177 11.79 14.27 6.05
N LYS A 178 11.19 14.97 7.02
CA LYS A 178 11.29 14.67 8.45
C LYS A 178 10.33 13.54 8.89
N ILE A 179 9.10 13.55 8.40
CA ILE A 179 8.06 12.59 8.81
C ILE A 179 8.28 11.21 8.18
N ARG A 180 8.69 11.13 6.90
CA ARG A 180 8.79 9.85 6.19
C ARG A 180 9.73 8.84 6.87
N PRO A 181 10.94 9.20 7.34
CA PRO A 181 11.80 8.28 8.09
C PRO A 181 11.16 7.81 9.41
N GLN A 182 10.49 8.70 10.14
CA GLN A 182 9.81 8.34 11.38
C GLN A 182 8.66 7.37 11.12
N MET A 183 7.84 7.64 10.10
CA MET A 183 6.76 6.75 9.70
C MET A 183 7.28 5.37 9.30
N ASN A 184 8.35 5.30 8.50
CA ASN A 184 8.98 4.04 8.12
C ASN A 184 9.54 3.28 9.32
N TRP A 185 10.13 3.99 10.29
CA TRP A 185 10.62 3.38 11.53
C TRP A 185 9.46 2.79 12.34
N VAL A 186 8.37 3.55 12.55
CA VAL A 186 7.18 3.07 13.27
C VAL A 186 6.58 1.84 12.58
N VAL A 187 6.38 1.89 11.27
CA VAL A 187 5.82 0.76 10.49
C VAL A 187 6.70 -0.47 10.62
N THR A 188 8.02 -0.30 10.51
CA THR A 188 8.97 -1.42 10.59
C THR A 188 9.03 -2.00 12.01
N SER A 189 9.00 -1.15 13.04
CA SER A 189 8.96 -1.57 14.44
C SER A 189 7.70 -2.40 14.74
N LEU A 190 6.52 -1.86 14.37
CA LEU A 190 5.24 -2.55 14.57
C LEU A 190 5.19 -3.88 13.82
N TYR A 191 5.69 -3.93 12.58
CA TYR A 191 5.74 -5.17 11.80
C TYR A 191 6.65 -6.21 12.45
N ASN A 192 7.82 -5.81 12.92
CA ASN A 192 8.76 -6.70 13.59
C ASN A 192 8.20 -7.23 14.92
N GLU A 193 7.57 -6.38 15.74
CA GLU A 193 6.90 -6.79 16.99
C GLU A 193 5.77 -7.79 16.73
N LEU A 194 4.95 -7.54 15.70
CA LEU A 194 3.88 -8.43 15.30
C LEU A 194 4.44 -9.79 14.85
N GLU A 195 5.46 -9.81 14.00
CA GLU A 195 6.06 -11.04 13.51
C GLU A 195 6.75 -11.83 14.63
N GLN A 196 7.43 -11.15 15.57
CA GLN A 196 7.99 -11.79 16.76
C GLN A 196 6.91 -12.41 17.64
N THR A 197 5.83 -11.67 17.91
CA THR A 197 4.69 -12.16 18.70
C THR A 197 4.06 -13.38 18.05
N ARG A 198 3.84 -13.34 16.73
CA ARG A 198 3.29 -14.45 15.95
C ARG A 198 4.19 -15.67 16.00
N ARG A 199 5.51 -15.50 15.86
CA ARG A 199 6.49 -16.60 15.97
C ARG A 199 6.48 -17.22 17.37
N ALA A 200 6.47 -16.39 18.42
CA ALA A 200 6.42 -16.87 19.80
C ALA A 200 5.12 -17.65 20.10
N GLN A 201 3.97 -17.17 19.60
CA GLN A 201 2.70 -17.88 19.73
C GLN A 201 2.72 -19.22 18.99
N LYS A 202 3.24 -19.26 17.76
CA LYS A 202 3.38 -20.52 17.00
C LYS A 202 4.25 -21.52 17.73
N GLU A 203 5.40 -21.09 18.25
CA GLU A 203 6.31 -21.96 19.01
C GLU A 203 5.63 -22.49 20.29
N LYS A 204 4.94 -21.61 21.02
CA LYS A 204 4.15 -22.01 22.19
C LYS A 204 3.11 -23.08 21.85
N MET A 205 2.35 -22.90 20.76
CA MET A 205 1.37 -23.89 20.30
C MET A 205 2.02 -25.23 19.93
N ILE A 206 3.18 -25.22 19.28
CA ILE A 206 3.93 -26.44 18.95
C ILE A 206 4.35 -27.17 20.23
N ILE A 207 4.88 -26.45 21.21
CA ILE A 207 5.29 -27.02 22.50
C ILE A 207 4.08 -27.62 23.24
N GLU A 208 2.95 -26.90 23.29
CA GLU A 208 1.71 -27.38 23.91
C GLU A 208 1.18 -28.63 23.19
N PHE A 209 1.12 -28.60 21.86
CA PHE A 209 0.69 -29.74 21.04
C PHE A 209 1.58 -30.96 21.28
N ASN A 210 2.91 -30.80 21.23
CA ASN A 210 3.85 -31.88 21.48
C ASN A 210 3.72 -32.46 22.90
N SER A 211 3.45 -31.62 23.90
CA SER A 211 3.18 -32.06 25.27
C SER A 211 1.91 -32.90 25.36
N ILE A 212 0.83 -32.48 24.69
CA ILE A 212 -0.43 -33.23 24.62
C ILE A 212 -0.21 -34.57 23.91
N MET A 213 0.45 -34.57 22.75
CA MET A 213 0.73 -35.77 21.98
C MET A 213 1.58 -36.77 22.78
N ARG A 214 2.65 -36.32 23.44
CA ARG A 214 3.47 -37.18 24.31
C ARG A 214 2.64 -37.81 25.43
N LYS A 215 1.77 -37.03 26.09
CA LYS A 215 0.87 -37.57 27.13
C LYS A 215 -0.11 -38.59 26.56
N GLN A 216 -0.63 -38.39 25.36
CA GLN A 216 -1.52 -39.35 24.71
C GLN A 216 -0.78 -40.64 24.32
N HIS A 217 0.41 -40.55 23.74
CA HIS A 217 1.24 -41.72 23.42
C HIS A 217 1.52 -42.54 24.68
N LEU A 218 1.96 -41.91 25.78
CA LEU A 218 2.19 -42.62 27.05
C LEU A 218 0.93 -43.33 27.57
N LYS A 219 -0.26 -42.73 27.40
CA LYS A 219 -1.53 -43.38 27.76
C LYS A 219 -1.82 -44.59 26.89
N PHE A 220 -1.64 -44.46 25.57
CA PHE A 220 -1.86 -45.57 24.65
C PHE A 220 -0.85 -46.70 24.85
N ASP A 221 0.42 -46.39 25.08
CA ASP A 221 1.45 -47.38 25.36
C ASP A 221 1.12 -48.17 26.64
N ALA A 222 0.64 -47.50 27.68
CA ALA A 222 0.18 -48.17 28.91
C ALA A 222 -1.02 -49.09 28.65
N ILE A 223 -1.98 -48.67 27.82
CA ILE A 223 -3.14 -49.49 27.44
C ILE A 223 -2.69 -50.71 26.62
N ILE A 224 -1.82 -50.50 25.61
CA ILE A 224 -1.29 -51.58 24.76
C ILE A 224 -0.55 -52.60 25.62
N THR A 225 0.36 -52.14 26.48
CA THR A 225 1.12 -53.03 27.38
C THR A 225 0.21 -53.85 28.27
N GLU A 226 -0.87 -53.27 28.81
CA GLU A 226 -1.83 -53.99 29.63
C GLU A 226 -2.65 -55.01 28.83
N ILE A 227 -3.02 -54.69 27.59
CA ILE A 227 -3.69 -55.63 26.67
C ILE A 227 -2.76 -56.80 26.33
N GLU A 228 -1.50 -56.51 25.98
CA GLU A 228 -0.50 -57.53 25.68
C GLU A 228 -0.26 -58.45 26.87
N ARG A 229 -0.12 -57.89 28.08
CA ARG A 229 0.04 -58.64 29.33
C ARG A 229 -1.15 -59.58 29.54
N LYS A 230 -2.38 -59.07 29.46
CA LYS A 230 -3.60 -59.90 29.60
C LYS A 230 -3.68 -60.99 28.55
N LYS A 231 -3.31 -60.69 27.30
CA LYS A 231 -3.37 -61.67 26.22
C LYS A 231 -2.33 -62.77 26.38
N MET A 232 -1.13 -62.41 26.83
CA MET A 232 -0.07 -63.37 27.15
C MET A 232 -0.48 -64.28 28.30
N GLU A 233 -1.10 -63.74 29.35
CA GLU A 233 -1.64 -64.50 30.47
C GLU A 233 -2.74 -65.49 30.02
N GLU A 234 -3.69 -65.04 29.19
CA GLU A 234 -4.71 -65.91 28.60
C GLU A 234 -4.11 -67.04 27.76
N LEU A 235 -3.12 -66.73 26.91
CA LEU A 235 -2.42 -67.73 26.09
C LEU A 235 -1.67 -68.75 26.95
N HIS A 236 -1.05 -68.33 28.06
CA HIS A 236 -0.40 -69.25 29.00
C HIS A 236 -1.41 -70.20 29.64
N ILE A 237 -2.57 -69.71 30.06
CA ILE A 237 -3.65 -70.54 30.62
C ILE A 237 -4.14 -71.54 29.58
N GLN A 238 -4.46 -71.08 28.36
CA GLN A 238 -4.93 -71.95 27.27
C GLN A 238 -3.89 -73.02 26.90
N ARG A 239 -2.61 -72.65 26.85
CA ARG A 239 -1.52 -73.60 26.59
C ARG A 239 -1.44 -74.66 27.68
N HIS A 240 -1.47 -74.26 28.96
CA HIS A 240 -1.44 -75.20 30.07
C HIS A 240 -2.66 -76.13 30.03
N GLU A 241 -3.87 -75.61 29.77
CA GLU A 241 -5.08 -76.42 29.67
C GLU A 241 -4.97 -77.46 28.55
N LEU A 242 -4.46 -77.07 27.38
CA LEU A 242 -4.21 -77.97 26.26
C LEU A 242 -3.18 -79.05 26.61
N GLU A 243 -2.06 -78.67 27.26
CA GLU A 243 -1.03 -79.59 27.70
C GLU A 243 -1.59 -80.62 28.71
N THR A 244 -2.36 -80.17 29.71
CA THR A 244 -3.03 -81.04 30.69
C THR A 244 -4.02 -81.98 30.00
N ARG A 245 -4.83 -81.47 29.06
CA ARG A 245 -5.78 -82.29 28.30
C ARG A 245 -5.07 -83.33 27.44
N ASN A 246 -3.94 -82.97 26.83
CA ASN A 246 -3.15 -83.90 26.04
C ASN A 246 -2.57 -85.03 26.92
N VAL A 247 -2.00 -84.68 28.08
CA VAL A 247 -1.51 -85.67 29.05
C VAL A 247 -2.65 -86.58 29.52
N MET A 248 -3.82 -86.03 29.84
CA MET A 248 -5.00 -86.81 30.23
C MET A 248 -5.45 -87.75 29.11
N ASN A 249 -5.44 -87.30 27.85
CA ASN A 249 -5.77 -88.15 26.70
C ASN A 249 -4.76 -89.30 26.56
N ILE A 250 -3.46 -89.05 26.73
CA ILE A 250 -2.42 -90.09 26.69
C ILE A 250 -2.67 -91.12 27.81
N PHE A 251 -2.94 -90.67 29.04
CA PHE A 251 -3.28 -91.57 30.14
C PHE A 251 -4.53 -92.40 29.84
N TYR A 252 -5.59 -91.76 29.33
CA TYR A 252 -6.82 -92.45 28.97
C TYR A 252 -6.58 -93.54 27.91
N THR A 253 -5.83 -93.22 26.84
CA THR A 253 -5.45 -94.20 25.82
C THR A 253 -4.60 -95.33 26.42
N PHE A 254 -3.64 -95.01 27.29
CA PHE A 254 -2.81 -96.01 27.97
C PHE A 254 -3.64 -96.97 28.84
N PHE A 255 -4.59 -96.45 29.62
CA PHE A 255 -5.49 -97.28 30.44
C PHE A 255 -6.40 -98.16 29.59
N LEU A 256 -6.98 -97.62 28.51
CA LEU A 256 -7.80 -98.41 27.59
C LEU A 256 -6.99 -99.53 26.92
N GLU A 257 -5.76 -99.25 26.48
CA GLU A 257 -4.91 -100.26 25.87
C GLU A 257 -4.44 -101.29 26.92
N GLY A 258 -4.17 -100.86 28.16
CA GLY A 258 -3.88 -101.75 29.28
C GLY A 258 -5.05 -102.70 29.59
N LEU A 259 -6.28 -102.19 29.63
CA LEU A 259 -7.48 -103.00 29.78
C LEU A 259 -7.64 -104.00 28.62
N ARG A 260 -7.47 -103.54 27.38
CA ARG A 260 -7.51 -104.40 26.19
C ARG A 260 -6.48 -105.53 26.25
N ASN A 261 -5.24 -105.20 26.62
CA ASN A 261 -4.17 -106.18 26.77
C ASN A 261 -4.47 -107.17 27.90
N SER A 262 -4.99 -106.71 29.03
CA SER A 262 -5.39 -107.58 30.14
C SER A 262 -6.49 -108.58 29.76
N LEU A 263 -7.48 -108.13 28.97
CA LEU A 263 -8.55 -108.98 28.44
C LEU A 263 -8.00 -110.01 27.45
N GLN A 264 -7.08 -109.60 26.57
CA GLN A 264 -6.40 -110.50 25.64
C GLN A 264 -5.59 -111.56 26.40
N LEU A 265 -4.82 -111.17 27.42
CA LEU A 265 -4.04 -112.09 28.25
C LEU A 265 -4.95 -113.08 29.01
N GLN A 266 -6.06 -112.60 29.57
CA GLN A 266 -7.04 -113.47 30.24
C GLN A 266 -7.64 -114.49 29.26
N ALA A 267 -7.97 -114.08 28.03
CA ALA A 267 -8.46 -114.99 27.00
C ALA A 267 -7.43 -116.06 26.62
N ILE A 268 -6.15 -115.67 26.47
CA ILE A 268 -5.03 -116.58 26.21
C ILE A 268 -4.84 -117.58 27.37
N ASN A 269 -4.83 -117.10 28.61
CA ASN A 269 -4.67 -117.95 29.79
C ASN A 269 -5.81 -118.96 29.90
N LYS A 270 -7.06 -118.53 29.70
CA LYS A 270 -8.22 -119.43 29.72
C LYS A 270 -8.10 -120.53 28.66
N HIS A 271 -7.68 -120.19 27.45
CA HIS A 271 -7.42 -121.17 26.40
C HIS A 271 -6.33 -122.19 26.80
N PHE A 272 -5.25 -121.72 27.43
CA PHE A 272 -4.20 -122.63 27.92
C PHE A 272 -4.66 -123.49 29.10
N GLU A 273 -5.45 -122.96 30.04
CA GLU A 273 -6.03 -123.76 31.12
C GLU A 273 -6.92 -124.88 30.59
N GLU A 274 -7.78 -124.60 29.61
CA GLU A 274 -8.61 -125.61 28.94
C GLU A 274 -7.73 -126.67 28.25
N LYS A 275 -6.63 -126.24 27.60
CA LYS A 275 -5.67 -127.14 26.98
C LYS A 275 -4.91 -128.00 28.01
N ILE A 276 -4.54 -127.44 29.15
CA ILE A 276 -3.90 -128.16 30.25
C ILE A 276 -4.88 -129.18 30.85
N LYS A 277 -6.15 -128.81 31.08
CA LYS A 277 -7.18 -129.74 31.56
C LYS A 277 -7.37 -130.93 30.62
N SER A 278 -7.52 -130.67 29.31
CA SER A 278 -7.65 -131.74 28.32
C SER A 278 -6.42 -132.65 28.25
N LEU A 279 -5.20 -132.11 28.42
CA LEU A 279 -3.99 -132.90 28.53
C LEU A 279 -3.94 -133.74 29.81
N HIS A 280 -4.35 -133.20 30.97
CA HIS A 280 -4.44 -133.98 32.21
C HIS A 280 -5.44 -135.13 32.09
N GLU A 281 -6.60 -134.90 31.46
CA GLU A 281 -7.57 -135.96 31.16
C GLU A 281 -6.98 -137.05 30.25
N LEU A 282 -6.20 -136.65 29.25
CA LEU A 282 -5.48 -137.57 28.36
C LEU A 282 -4.46 -138.41 29.14
N ILE A 283 -3.64 -137.79 29.99
CA ILE A 283 -2.66 -138.47 30.84
C ILE A 283 -3.35 -139.47 31.78
N ALA A 284 -4.41 -139.07 32.47
CA ALA A 284 -5.16 -139.94 33.36
C ALA A 284 -5.74 -141.16 32.62
N LYS A 285 -6.26 -140.94 31.40
CA LYS A 285 -6.73 -142.04 30.54
C LYS A 285 -5.60 -143.00 30.19
N GLN A 286 -4.42 -142.47 29.84
CA GLN A 286 -3.26 -143.27 29.48
C GLN A 286 -2.68 -144.03 30.68
N GLU A 287 -2.66 -143.43 31.87
CA GLU A 287 -2.24 -144.08 33.11
C GLU A 287 -3.17 -145.24 33.50
N LYS A 288 -4.49 -145.06 33.34
CA LYS A 288 -5.47 -146.16 33.49
C LYS A 288 -5.18 -147.30 32.53
N THR A 289 -4.85 -146.99 31.28
CA THR A 289 -4.45 -148.01 30.29
C THR A 289 -3.17 -148.73 30.71
N MET A 290 -2.14 -148.00 31.16
CA MET A 290 -0.90 -148.59 31.65
C MET A 290 -1.10 -149.49 32.87
N ASN A 291 -1.92 -149.07 33.84
CA ASN A 291 -2.23 -149.87 35.03
C ASN A 291 -2.95 -151.16 34.64
N THR A 292 -3.91 -151.09 33.72
CA THR A 292 -4.58 -152.28 33.16
C THR A 292 -3.59 -153.22 32.46
N MET A 293 -2.64 -152.67 31.69
CA MET A 293 -1.57 -153.48 31.07
C MET A 293 -0.65 -154.10 32.13
N ARG A 294 -0.27 -153.35 33.16
CA ARG A 294 0.59 -153.82 34.25
C ARG A 294 -0.07 -154.98 35.01
N GLU A 295 -1.36 -154.88 35.32
CA GLU A 295 -2.16 -155.96 35.92
C GLU A 295 -2.20 -157.22 35.04
N LYS A 296 -2.35 -157.04 33.72
CA LYS A 296 -2.27 -158.17 32.78
C LYS A 296 -0.87 -158.82 32.83
N ILE A 297 0.20 -158.03 32.84
CA ILE A 297 1.58 -158.54 32.89
C ILE A 297 1.84 -159.30 34.20
N THR A 298 1.43 -158.76 35.36
CA THR A 298 1.59 -159.46 36.65
C THR A 298 0.79 -160.75 36.69
N LYS A 299 -0.42 -160.78 36.13
CA LYS A 299 -1.23 -162.00 36.00
C LYS A 299 -0.58 -163.05 35.09
N TYR A 300 0.06 -162.64 33.99
CA TYR A 300 0.82 -163.56 33.15
C TYR A 300 2.08 -164.06 33.85
N ARG A 301 2.83 -163.20 34.56
CA ARG A 301 3.99 -163.61 35.36
C ARG A 301 3.63 -164.63 36.45
N SER A 302 2.53 -164.44 37.16
CA SER A 302 2.09 -165.40 38.19
C SER A 302 1.68 -166.74 37.59
N LYS A 303 0.97 -166.74 36.45
CA LYS A 303 0.67 -167.97 35.70
C LYS A 303 1.94 -168.70 35.24
N ASN A 304 2.93 -167.97 34.71
CA ASN A 304 4.21 -168.56 34.31
C ASN A 304 4.95 -169.16 35.52
N LYS A 305 4.94 -168.50 36.67
CA LYS A 305 5.54 -169.03 37.90
C LYS A 305 4.90 -170.37 38.32
N VAL A 306 3.56 -170.44 38.31
CA VAL A 306 2.83 -171.70 38.60
C VAL A 306 3.16 -172.79 37.56
N LEU A 307 3.32 -172.42 36.29
CA LEU A 307 3.72 -173.36 35.24
C LEU A 307 5.14 -173.87 35.46
N GLN A 308 6.07 -172.97 35.84
CA GLN A 308 7.45 -173.32 36.17
C GLN A 308 7.51 -174.27 37.35
N GLU A 309 6.77 -174.00 38.43
CA GLU A 309 6.69 -174.88 39.61
C GLU A 309 6.16 -176.29 39.25
N LYS A 310 5.22 -176.39 38.30
CA LYS A 310 4.74 -177.70 37.79
C LYS A 310 5.79 -178.42 36.95
N ILE A 311 6.54 -177.69 36.12
CA ILE A 311 7.64 -178.25 35.34
C ILE A 311 8.72 -178.77 36.29
N ASP A 312 9.13 -177.99 37.30
CA ASP A 312 10.13 -178.40 38.27
C ASP A 312 9.71 -179.64 39.07
N ALA A 313 8.42 -179.75 39.43
CA ALA A 313 7.87 -180.94 40.07
C ALA A 313 7.93 -182.17 39.16
N LEU A 314 7.58 -182.02 37.88
CA LEU A 314 7.67 -183.09 36.88
C LEU A 314 9.14 -183.52 36.68
N THR A 315 10.06 -182.56 36.58
CA THR A 315 11.50 -182.82 36.46
C THR A 315 12.02 -183.61 37.67
N LYS A 316 11.57 -183.29 38.89
CA LYS A 316 11.94 -184.06 40.09
C LYS A 316 11.40 -185.50 40.09
N GLU A 317 10.19 -185.73 39.60
CA GLU A 317 9.64 -187.08 39.47
C GLU A 317 10.36 -187.88 38.37
N PHE A 318 10.69 -187.25 37.24
CA PHE A 318 11.57 -187.86 36.23
C PHE A 318 12.96 -188.18 36.80
N GLN A 319 13.54 -187.30 37.62
CA GLN A 319 14.81 -187.54 38.28
C GLN A 319 14.75 -188.73 39.26
N LYS A 320 13.64 -188.91 39.99
CA LYS A 320 13.42 -190.09 40.85
C LYS A 320 13.33 -191.38 40.03
N PHE A 321 12.65 -191.35 38.89
CA PHE A 321 12.59 -192.50 37.98
C PHE A 321 13.97 -192.87 37.44
N ILE A 322 14.75 -191.87 37.00
CA ILE A 322 16.13 -192.04 36.55
C ILE A 322 16.98 -192.65 37.69
N ASN A 323 16.92 -192.08 38.89
CA ASN A 323 17.68 -192.59 40.05
C ASN A 323 17.25 -193.99 40.50
N PHE A 324 15.98 -194.37 40.33
CA PHE A 324 15.50 -195.73 40.61
C PHE A 324 16.03 -196.73 39.58
N ALA A 325 16.02 -196.38 38.30
CA ALA A 325 16.56 -197.20 37.23
C ALA A 325 18.08 -197.43 37.40
N PHE A 326 18.82 -196.39 37.82
CA PHE A 326 20.26 -196.50 38.10
C PHE A 326 20.60 -197.42 39.31
N ASN A 327 19.72 -197.53 40.32
CA ASN A 327 20.03 -198.27 41.55
C ASN A 327 19.64 -199.75 41.54
N THR A 328 18.80 -200.22 40.60
CA THR A 328 18.26 -201.60 40.61
C THR A 328 18.96 -202.57 39.64
N LEU A 329 19.73 -202.07 38.67
CA LEU A 329 20.49 -202.90 37.72
C LEU A 329 21.90 -202.32 37.49
N PRO A 330 22.86 -202.55 38.39
CA PRO A 330 24.24 -202.04 38.27
C PRO A 330 24.98 -202.56 37.02
N GLU A 331 24.56 -203.70 36.45
CA GLU A 331 25.24 -204.35 35.31
C GLU A 331 24.76 -203.88 33.92
N HIS A 332 23.83 -202.91 33.84
CA HIS A 332 23.34 -202.35 32.56
C HIS A 332 23.59 -200.84 32.40
N ALA A 333 24.48 -200.26 33.21
CA ALA A 333 24.75 -198.83 33.25
C ALA A 333 25.49 -198.27 32.01
N ASP A 334 25.97 -199.11 31.09
CA ASP A 334 26.69 -198.68 29.88
C ASP A 334 25.80 -198.12 28.76
N PHE A 335 24.46 -198.17 28.89
CA PHE A 335 23.52 -197.73 27.84
C PHE A 335 22.73 -196.44 28.14
N LEU A 336 22.97 -195.77 29.28
CA LEU A 336 22.20 -194.56 29.63
C LEU A 336 23.09 -193.41 30.11
N LEU A 337 23.28 -192.47 29.18
CA LEU A 337 23.70 -191.07 29.25
C LEU A 337 24.48 -190.59 30.51
N PRO A 338 25.70 -190.04 30.33
CA PRO A 338 26.47 -189.36 31.36
C PRO A 338 25.67 -188.26 32.08
N LEU A 339 25.73 -188.29 33.42
CA LEU A 339 25.13 -187.30 34.35
C LEU A 339 25.56 -185.84 34.11
N ASP A 340 26.53 -185.60 33.23
CA ASP A 340 27.05 -184.27 32.90
C ASP A 340 26.17 -183.48 31.91
N LEU A 341 25.02 -184.02 31.47
CA LEU A 341 24.09 -183.38 30.52
C LEU A 341 22.77 -182.89 31.11
N LEU A 342 22.53 -183.00 32.43
CA LEU A 342 21.47 -182.25 33.14
C LEU A 342 21.93 -180.85 33.56
N SER A 343 22.75 -180.28 32.69
CA SER A 343 23.17 -178.90 32.72
C SER A 343 21.96 -177.95 32.64
N VAL A 344 22.19 -176.74 33.14
CA VAL A 344 21.84 -175.48 32.49
C VAL A 344 20.52 -174.78 32.92
N ASN A 345 20.76 -173.57 33.43
CA ASN A 345 19.96 -172.33 33.49
C ASN A 345 19.34 -171.96 34.85
N SER A 346 19.54 -170.76 35.40
CA SER A 346 20.09 -169.52 34.81
C SER A 346 20.50 -168.50 35.88
N THR A 347 21.70 -167.95 35.72
CA THR A 347 22.07 -166.56 36.02
C THR A 347 21.04 -165.55 35.51
N ASN A 348 20.91 -164.42 36.22
CA ASN A 348 20.65 -163.03 35.77
C ASN A 348 20.14 -162.27 37.00
N GLU A 349 21.00 -161.48 37.67
CA GLU A 349 21.10 -160.03 37.46
C GLU A 349 19.75 -159.35 37.19
N GLU A 350 19.35 -158.45 38.08
CA GLU A 350 18.83 -157.13 37.67
C GLU A 350 18.77 -156.19 38.89
N ASP A 351 19.50 -155.09 38.73
CA ASP A 351 19.48 -153.84 39.47
C ASP A 351 18.08 -153.29 39.75
N ARG A 352 17.97 -152.49 40.82
CA ARG A 352 17.18 -151.26 40.82
C ARG A 352 17.85 -150.15 41.60
#